data_AF-A0A080ZUT2-F1
#
_entry.id   AF-A0A080ZUT2-F1
#
_cell.length_a   1.000
_cell.length_b   1.000
_cell.length_c   1.000
_cell.angle_alpha   90.00
_cell.angle_beta   90.00
_cell.angle_gamma   90.00
#
_symmetry.space_group_name_H-M   'P 1'
#
loop_
_entity.id
_entity.type
_entity.pdbx_description
1 polymer ?
#
loop_
_entity_poly.entity_id
_entity_poly.type
_entity_poly.pdbx_seq_one_letter_code
_entity_poly.pdbx_strand_id
1 'polypeptide(L)'
;MESEAKGKAESTAVSFFVPLVAPMIESTSHATSFEPSLLEALCDLEWRINKEDLTNKLLLGKIDDILATVKNNTVPNVAAEFKAAVRINLQESDVRERVVQYFRSNRQVIEENGWCKLFIDQEGLKLKCKLLVASLDPPALREEIESILAYQNRTARSDEKVIFQTILEKALEHERDFQRRKRQRS
;
A
#
# COMPACT_ATOMS: atom_id res chain seq x y z
N MET A 1 -31.44 -28.76 74.94
CA MET A 1 -30.87 -29.88 74.16
C MET A 1 -31.55 -29.79 72.79
N GLU A 2 -30.97 -29.10 71.82
CA GLU A 2 -29.96 -29.64 70.88
C GLU A 2 -30.47 -30.98 70.29
N SER A 3 -30.65 -31.19 68.97
CA SER A 3 -30.18 -30.50 67.77
C SER A 3 -30.94 -31.01 66.53
N GLU A 4 -30.98 -30.16 65.51
CA GLU A 4 -30.87 -30.40 64.06
C GLU A 4 -31.47 -31.62 63.33
N ALA A 5 -32.32 -31.26 62.34
CA ALA A 5 -32.21 -31.54 60.90
C ALA A 5 -32.26 -33.00 60.40
N LYS A 6 -33.20 -33.28 59.48
CA LYS A 6 -33.02 -33.04 58.03
C LYS A 6 -34.25 -33.55 57.27
N GLY A 7 -35.06 -32.62 56.76
CA GLY A 7 -36.15 -32.92 55.83
C GLY A 7 -35.60 -33.24 54.44
N LYS A 8 -36.12 -34.30 53.82
CA LYS A 8 -35.90 -34.60 52.39
C LYS A 8 -37.24 -35.04 51.81
N ALA A 9 -37.94 -34.10 51.17
CA ALA A 9 -39.09 -34.39 50.33
C ALA A 9 -38.58 -34.44 48.88
N GLU A 10 -38.68 -35.62 48.27
CA GLU A 10 -38.49 -35.84 46.83
C GLU A 10 -39.58 -35.11 46.05
N SER A 11 -39.17 -34.17 45.20
CA SER A 11 -40.02 -33.55 44.19
C SER A 11 -39.44 -33.89 42.83
N THR A 12 -40.03 -34.89 42.18
CA THR A 12 -39.68 -35.39 40.85
C THR A 12 -40.07 -34.33 39.81
N ALA A 13 -39.13 -33.48 39.41
CA ALA A 13 -39.29 -32.58 38.27
C ALA A 13 -38.69 -33.27 37.03
N VAL A 14 -39.56 -33.76 36.14
CA VAL A 14 -39.15 -34.30 34.84
C VAL A 14 -38.77 -33.12 33.95
N SER A 15 -37.47 -32.87 33.79
CA SER A 15 -36.96 -31.87 32.86
C SER A 15 -37.02 -32.41 31.43
N PHE A 16 -38.00 -31.95 30.65
CA PHE A 16 -37.98 -32.07 29.20
C PHE A 16 -36.81 -31.21 28.67
N PHE A 17 -35.66 -31.85 28.47
CA PHE A 17 -34.52 -31.24 27.80
C PHE A 17 -34.81 -31.24 26.29
N VAL A 18 -35.40 -30.14 25.79
CA VAL A 18 -35.42 -29.87 24.35
C VAL A 18 -34.04 -29.35 23.99
N PRO A 19 -33.26 -30.01 23.11
CA PRO A 19 -32.01 -29.44 22.67
C PRO A 19 -32.35 -28.23 21.78
N LEU A 20 -31.96 -27.05 22.27
CA LEU A 20 -31.90 -25.82 21.48
C LEU A 20 -30.87 -26.05 20.37
N VAL A 21 -31.34 -26.46 19.19
CA VAL A 21 -30.52 -26.45 17.98
C VAL A 21 -30.28 -24.98 17.66
N ALA A 22 -29.11 -24.48 18.08
CA ALA A 22 -28.61 -23.20 17.60
C ALA A 22 -28.54 -23.29 16.07
N PRO A 23 -29.00 -22.27 15.32
CA PRO A 23 -28.75 -22.24 13.90
C PRO A 23 -27.23 -22.16 13.74
N MET A 24 -26.63 -23.21 13.17
CA MET A 24 -25.28 -23.13 12.66
C MET A 24 -25.29 -21.96 11.68
N ILE A 25 -24.61 -20.88 12.04
CA ILE A 25 -24.19 -19.88 11.07
C ILE A 25 -23.29 -20.66 10.12
N GLU A 26 -23.87 -21.16 9.03
CA GLU A 26 -23.11 -21.65 7.89
C GLU A 26 -22.09 -20.56 7.59
N SER A 27 -20.83 -20.86 7.87
CA SER A 27 -19.72 -20.06 7.39
C SER A 27 -19.86 -20.10 5.88
N THR A 28 -20.43 -19.04 5.31
CA THR A 28 -20.59 -18.90 3.86
C THR A 28 -19.25 -19.22 3.24
N SER A 29 -19.16 -20.33 2.52
CA SER A 29 -17.92 -20.75 1.90
C SER A 29 -17.62 -19.74 0.78
N HIS A 30 -16.54 -18.99 0.90
CA HIS A 30 -16.14 -18.00 -0.09
C HIS A 30 -15.79 -18.65 -1.44
N ALA A 31 -15.60 -19.98 -1.44
CA ALA A 31 -15.46 -20.80 -2.64
C ALA A 31 -16.70 -20.78 -3.54
N THR A 32 -17.88 -20.49 -3.01
CA THR A 32 -19.13 -20.39 -3.80
C THR A 32 -19.15 -19.16 -4.73
N SER A 33 -18.29 -18.18 -4.47
CA SER A 33 -18.12 -16.99 -5.32
C SER A 33 -17.23 -17.24 -6.55
N PHE A 34 -16.57 -18.40 -6.63
CA PHE A 34 -15.73 -18.79 -7.76
C PHE A 34 -16.52 -19.64 -8.75
N GLU A 35 -16.17 -19.55 -10.03
CA GLU A 35 -16.65 -20.50 -11.02
C GLU A 35 -16.19 -21.92 -10.62
N PRO A 36 -17.09 -22.92 -10.51
CA PRO A 36 -16.74 -24.25 -9.99
C PRO A 36 -15.62 -24.95 -10.77
N SER A 37 -15.64 -24.82 -12.10
CA SER A 37 -14.65 -25.37 -13.03
C SER A 37 -13.26 -24.75 -12.83
N LEU A 38 -13.21 -23.44 -12.62
CA LEU A 38 -11.98 -22.70 -12.35
C LEU A 38 -11.40 -23.10 -10.99
N LEU A 39 -12.23 -23.17 -9.95
CA LEU A 39 -11.77 -23.53 -8.62
C LEU A 39 -11.23 -24.96 -8.56
N GLU A 40 -11.88 -25.91 -9.25
CA GLU A 40 -11.38 -27.28 -9.38
C GLU A 40 -10.03 -27.33 -10.09
N ALA A 41 -9.88 -26.65 -11.21
CA ALA A 41 -8.61 -26.58 -11.92
C ALA A 41 -7.48 -25.96 -11.05
N LEU A 42 -7.77 -24.92 -10.28
CA LEU A 42 -6.80 -24.29 -9.38
C LEU A 42 -6.40 -25.21 -8.23
N CYS A 43 -7.38 -25.89 -7.60
CA CYS A 43 -7.14 -26.87 -6.55
C CYS A 43 -6.25 -28.02 -7.04
N ASP A 44 -6.57 -28.58 -8.21
CA ASP A 44 -5.90 -29.78 -8.73
C ASP A 44 -4.51 -29.46 -9.30
N LEU A 45 -4.41 -28.42 -10.13
CA LEU A 45 -3.21 -28.17 -10.93
C LEU A 45 -2.21 -27.26 -10.22
N GLU A 46 -2.70 -26.18 -9.61
CA GLU A 46 -1.84 -25.10 -9.12
C GLU A 46 -1.55 -25.22 -7.62
N TRP A 47 -2.59 -25.46 -6.81
CA TRP A 47 -2.43 -25.53 -5.35
C TRP A 47 -2.12 -26.95 -4.86
N ARG A 48 -2.51 -27.98 -5.62
CA ARG A 48 -2.37 -29.40 -5.29
C ARG A 48 -3.02 -29.74 -3.94
N ILE A 49 -4.23 -29.25 -3.73
CA ILE A 49 -5.00 -29.42 -2.50
C ILE A 49 -6.37 -29.96 -2.88
N ASN A 50 -6.88 -30.95 -2.15
CA ASN A 50 -8.23 -31.43 -2.37
C ASN A 50 -9.25 -30.32 -2.08
N LYS A 51 -10.30 -30.23 -2.89
CA LYS A 51 -11.36 -29.23 -2.71
C LYS A 51 -12.01 -29.28 -1.32
N GLU A 52 -12.06 -30.46 -0.70
CA GLU A 52 -12.61 -30.68 0.65
C GLU A 52 -11.73 -30.07 1.75
N ASP A 53 -10.42 -29.98 1.52
CA ASP A 53 -9.44 -29.41 2.46
C ASP A 53 -9.33 -27.88 2.31
N LEU A 54 -9.99 -27.29 1.31
CA LEU A 54 -9.95 -25.86 1.01
C LEU A 54 -10.81 -25.07 2.02
N THR A 55 -10.17 -24.63 3.10
CA THR A 55 -10.79 -23.71 4.06
C THR A 55 -10.78 -22.26 3.52
N ASN A 56 -11.77 -21.43 3.88
CA ASN A 56 -11.81 -20.00 3.53
C ASN A 56 -10.50 -19.25 3.83
N LYS A 57 -9.83 -19.57 4.96
CA LYS A 57 -8.54 -18.99 5.32
C LYS A 57 -7.42 -19.34 4.34
N LEU A 58 -7.41 -20.58 3.85
CA LEU A 58 -6.44 -21.06 2.87
C LEU A 58 -6.68 -20.41 1.51
N LEU A 59 -7.95 -20.31 1.10
CA LEU A 59 -8.35 -19.63 -0.12
C LEU A 59 -7.92 -18.16 -0.12
N LEU A 60 -8.16 -17.43 0.97
CA LEU A 60 -7.70 -16.04 1.12
C LEU A 60 -6.17 -15.94 1.04
N GLY A 61 -5.45 -16.84 1.71
CA GLY A 61 -3.98 -16.89 1.60
C GLY A 61 -3.49 -17.13 0.18
N LYS A 62 -4.14 -18.01 -0.59
CA LYS A 62 -3.82 -18.25 -2.01
C LYS A 62 -4.09 -17.04 -2.90
N ILE A 63 -5.17 -16.31 -2.63
CA ILE A 63 -5.47 -15.05 -3.34
C ILE A 63 -4.39 -14.01 -3.02
N ASP A 64 -4.00 -13.88 -1.75
CA ASP A 64 -2.93 -12.98 -1.32
C ASP A 64 -1.58 -13.35 -1.98
N ASP A 65 -1.26 -14.63 -2.06
CA ASP A 65 -0.08 -15.14 -2.76
C ASP A 65 -0.11 -14.75 -4.25
N ILE A 66 -1.23 -14.99 -4.95
CA ILE A 66 -1.40 -14.62 -6.36
C ILE A 66 -1.28 -13.11 -6.55
N LEU A 67 -1.92 -12.31 -5.70
CA LEU A 67 -1.82 -10.85 -5.75
C LEU A 67 -0.39 -10.37 -5.51
N ALA A 68 0.35 -11.01 -4.59
CA ALA A 68 1.76 -10.75 -4.38
C ALA A 68 2.59 -11.15 -5.60
N THR A 69 2.30 -12.28 -6.24
CA THR A 69 3.02 -12.75 -7.43
C THR A 69 2.74 -11.88 -8.65
N VAL A 70 1.49 -11.54 -8.95
CA VAL A 70 1.11 -10.72 -10.11
C VAL A 70 1.69 -9.30 -9.99
N LYS A 71 1.66 -8.69 -8.80
CA LYS A 71 2.26 -7.36 -8.58
C LYS A 71 3.79 -7.36 -8.64
N ASN A 72 4.45 -8.50 -8.42
CA ASN A 72 5.91 -8.60 -8.35
C ASN A 72 6.57 -9.30 -9.57
N ASN A 73 5.84 -10.07 -10.38
CA ASN A 73 6.41 -10.90 -11.46
C ASN A 73 6.47 -10.25 -12.84
N THR A 74 5.65 -9.23 -13.11
CA THR A 74 5.95 -8.31 -14.20
C THR A 74 6.89 -7.27 -13.62
N VAL A 75 8.13 -7.16 -14.11
CA VAL A 75 8.95 -5.96 -13.86
C VAL A 75 8.30 -4.87 -14.70
N PRO A 76 7.41 -4.03 -14.15
CA PRO A 76 6.83 -2.95 -14.91
C PRO A 76 7.98 -2.00 -15.24
N ASN A 77 7.82 -1.13 -16.22
CA ASN A 77 8.80 -0.05 -16.38
C ASN A 77 8.58 0.94 -15.23
N VAL A 78 9.08 0.61 -14.04
CA VAL A 78 8.90 1.34 -12.77
C VAL A 78 9.23 2.82 -12.99
N ALA A 79 10.25 3.12 -13.80
CA ALA A 79 10.60 4.49 -14.12
C ALA A 79 9.53 5.23 -14.94
N ALA A 80 8.95 4.59 -15.95
CA ALA A 80 7.90 5.19 -16.77
C ALA A 80 6.59 5.34 -15.98
N GLU A 81 6.20 4.33 -15.20
CA GLU A 81 4.98 4.36 -14.39
C GLU A 81 5.09 5.36 -13.25
N PHE A 82 6.23 5.39 -12.56
CA PHE A 82 6.50 6.38 -11.52
C PHE A 82 6.46 7.81 -12.09
N LYS A 83 7.06 8.05 -13.26
CA LYS A 83 7.01 9.36 -13.93
C LYS A 83 5.61 9.73 -14.43
N ALA A 84 4.78 8.75 -14.77
CA ALA A 84 3.40 8.99 -15.15
C ALA A 84 2.54 9.37 -13.94
N ALA A 85 2.72 8.68 -12.82
CA ALA A 85 1.87 8.81 -11.64
C ALA A 85 2.32 9.92 -10.66
N VAL A 86 3.62 10.11 -10.49
CA VAL A 86 4.20 11.06 -9.52
C VAL A 86 4.58 12.34 -10.25
N ARG A 87 3.73 13.37 -10.15
CA ARG A 87 3.92 14.66 -10.85
C ARG A 87 3.63 15.85 -9.95
N ILE A 88 4.36 16.93 -10.21
CA ILE A 88 4.15 18.22 -9.54
C ILE A 88 2.85 18.85 -10.09
N ASN A 89 1.91 19.17 -9.20
CA ASN A 89 0.65 19.81 -9.59
C ASN A 89 0.83 21.31 -9.85
N LEU A 90 1.10 21.70 -11.10
CA LEU A 90 1.33 23.10 -11.46
C LEU A 90 0.10 24.02 -11.30
N GLN A 91 -1.10 23.47 -11.09
CA GLN A 91 -2.31 24.26 -10.80
C GLN A 91 -2.36 24.73 -9.34
N GLU A 92 -1.67 24.05 -8.43
CA GLU A 92 -1.59 24.47 -7.03
C GLU A 92 -0.73 25.73 -6.92
N SER A 93 -1.31 26.82 -6.39
CA SER A 93 -0.63 28.11 -6.29
C SER A 93 0.44 28.16 -5.20
N ASP A 94 0.25 27.41 -4.11
CA ASP A 94 1.24 27.33 -3.04
C ASP A 94 2.35 26.34 -3.41
N VAL A 95 3.56 26.86 -3.62
CA VAL A 95 4.74 26.07 -3.99
C VAL A 95 5.09 25.03 -2.92
N ARG A 96 4.93 25.35 -1.63
CA ARG A 96 5.23 24.41 -0.53
C ARG A 96 4.24 23.26 -0.57
N GLU A 97 2.95 23.56 -0.67
CA GLU A 97 1.90 22.53 -0.76
C GLU A 97 2.11 21.65 -1.99
N ARG A 98 2.44 22.24 -3.14
CA ARG A 98 2.74 21.51 -4.37
C ARG A 98 3.86 20.48 -4.19
N VAL A 99 4.94 20.85 -3.50
CA VAL A 99 6.05 19.94 -3.22
C VAL A 99 5.66 18.89 -2.18
N VAL A 100 4.87 19.22 -1.17
CA VAL A 100 4.36 18.23 -0.19
C VAL A 100 3.46 17.20 -0.87
N GLN A 101 2.53 17.63 -1.73
CA GLN A 101 1.66 16.75 -2.50
C GLN A 101 2.46 15.80 -3.41
N TYR A 102 3.52 16.31 -4.04
CA TYR A 102 4.44 15.49 -4.84
C TYR A 102 5.03 14.31 -4.06
N PHE A 103 5.57 14.57 -2.88
CA PHE A 103 6.16 13.52 -2.04
C PHE A 103 5.11 12.57 -1.44
N ARG A 104 3.91 13.09 -1.12
CA ARG A 104 2.77 12.27 -0.70
C ARG A 104 2.35 11.31 -1.81
N SER A 105 2.20 11.80 -3.04
CA SER A 105 1.85 10.99 -4.21
C SER A 105 2.88 9.88 -4.46
N ASN A 106 4.18 10.17 -4.31
CA ASN A 106 5.22 9.14 -4.38
C ASN A 106 5.02 7.99 -3.39
N ARG A 107 4.65 8.28 -2.13
CA ARG A 107 4.41 7.23 -1.13
C ARG A 107 3.19 6.39 -1.50
N GLN A 108 2.10 7.06 -1.91
CA GLN A 108 0.88 6.41 -2.33
C GLN A 108 1.10 5.48 -3.53
N VAL A 109 1.81 5.93 -4.56
CA VAL A 109 2.14 5.13 -5.75
C VAL A 109 2.97 3.89 -5.41
N ILE A 110 3.92 4.02 -4.47
CA ILE A 110 4.73 2.89 -4.01
C ILE A 110 3.85 1.85 -3.29
N GLU A 111 2.92 2.30 -2.45
CA GLU A 111 2.02 1.42 -1.69
C GLU A 111 1.00 0.72 -2.59
N GLU A 112 0.32 1.46 -3.47
CA GLU A 112 -0.72 0.93 -4.37
C GLU A 112 -0.17 -0.14 -5.33
N ASN A 113 1.03 0.09 -5.85
CA ASN A 113 1.71 -0.82 -6.77
C ASN A 113 2.50 -1.94 -6.06
N GLY A 114 2.54 -1.95 -4.72
CA GLY A 114 3.26 -2.97 -3.96
C GLY A 114 4.79 -2.89 -4.08
N TRP A 115 5.33 -1.75 -4.50
CA TRP A 115 6.77 -1.52 -4.73
C TRP A 115 7.57 -1.31 -3.45
N CYS A 116 6.96 -1.42 -2.27
CA CYS A 116 7.62 -1.21 -0.99
C CYS A 116 8.94 -2.01 -0.87
N LYS A 117 8.96 -3.25 -1.37
CA LYS A 117 10.14 -4.13 -1.33
C LYS A 117 11.31 -3.65 -2.21
N LEU A 118 11.05 -2.83 -3.23
CA LEU A 118 12.07 -2.29 -4.14
C LEU A 118 12.90 -1.15 -3.51
N PHE A 119 12.44 -0.59 -2.38
CA PHE A 119 12.99 0.62 -1.80
C PHE A 119 13.43 0.47 -0.33
N ILE A 120 13.62 -0.77 0.15
CA ILE A 120 13.97 -1.06 1.55
C ILE A 120 15.47 -0.87 1.80
N ASP A 121 16.29 -1.34 0.86
CA ASP A 121 17.73 -1.35 0.97
C ASP A 121 18.35 -0.01 0.53
N GLN A 122 19.66 0.14 0.74
CA GLN A 122 20.35 1.38 0.40
C GLN A 122 20.36 1.67 -1.10
N GLU A 123 20.39 0.63 -1.96
CA GLU A 123 20.33 0.82 -3.41
C GLU A 123 18.92 1.16 -3.86
N GLY A 124 17.90 0.52 -3.27
CA GLY A 124 16.50 0.90 -3.41
C GLY A 124 16.25 2.36 -3.04
N LEU A 125 16.72 2.84 -1.89
CA LEU A 125 16.57 4.25 -1.51
C LEU A 125 17.23 5.20 -2.52
N LYS A 126 18.40 4.85 -3.06
CA LYS A 126 19.05 5.62 -4.15
C LYS A 126 18.21 5.61 -5.43
N LEU A 127 17.64 4.46 -5.78
CA LEU A 127 16.76 4.32 -6.94
C LEU A 127 15.52 5.19 -6.78
N LYS A 128 14.86 5.16 -5.61
CA LYS A 128 13.71 6.03 -5.28
C LYS A 128 14.07 7.50 -5.44
N CYS A 129 15.20 7.92 -4.88
CA CYS A 129 15.71 9.28 -5.02
C CYS A 129 15.94 9.68 -6.48
N LYS A 130 16.52 8.79 -7.29
CA LYS A 130 16.71 9.00 -8.72
C LYS A 130 15.39 9.14 -9.47
N LEU A 131 14.40 8.30 -9.17
CA LEU A 131 13.06 8.34 -9.77
C LEU A 131 12.32 9.63 -9.41
N LEU A 132 12.42 10.06 -8.15
CA LEU A 132 11.86 11.33 -7.68
C LEU A 132 12.43 12.52 -8.43
N VAL A 133 13.74 12.54 -8.73
CA VAL A 133 14.33 13.65 -9.50
C VAL A 133 13.95 13.56 -10.98
N ALA A 134 14.03 12.38 -11.58
CA ALA A 134 13.72 12.18 -13.00
C ALA A 134 12.26 12.52 -13.38
N SER A 135 11.36 12.43 -12.40
CA SER A 135 9.92 12.69 -12.56
C SER A 135 9.51 14.14 -12.30
N LEU A 136 10.46 15.01 -11.93
CA LEU A 136 10.19 16.43 -11.74
C LEU A 136 9.82 17.14 -13.05
N ASP A 137 8.86 18.03 -12.91
CA ASP A 137 8.39 18.96 -13.94
C ASP A 137 8.18 20.33 -13.24
N PRO A 138 8.65 21.47 -13.80
CA PRO A 138 9.24 21.70 -15.12
C PRO A 138 10.66 21.13 -15.33
N PRO A 139 11.12 20.89 -16.59
CA PRO A 139 12.44 20.33 -16.88
C PRO A 139 13.61 21.18 -16.35
N ALA A 140 13.44 22.51 -16.35
CA ALA A 140 14.46 23.43 -15.84
C ALA A 140 14.75 23.20 -14.34
N LEU A 141 13.72 22.91 -13.54
CA LEU A 141 13.89 22.59 -12.12
C LEU A 141 14.59 21.24 -11.94
N ARG A 142 14.23 20.25 -12.77
CA ARG A 142 14.86 18.92 -12.77
C ARG A 142 16.37 19.03 -13.04
N GLU A 143 16.77 19.69 -14.12
CA GLU A 143 18.18 19.79 -14.54
C GLU A 143 19.06 20.49 -13.49
N GLU A 144 18.53 21.54 -12.85
CA GLU A 144 19.24 22.22 -11.77
C GLU A 144 19.46 21.29 -10.57
N ILE A 145 18.45 20.53 -10.18
CA ILE A 145 18.53 19.58 -9.05
C ILE A 145 19.47 18.41 -9.39
N GLU A 146 19.42 17.89 -10.61
CA GLU A 146 20.37 16.86 -11.08
C GLU A 146 21.82 17.35 -10.98
N SER A 147 22.08 18.61 -11.35
CA SER A 147 23.41 19.23 -11.24
C SER A 147 23.85 19.38 -9.78
N ILE A 148 22.98 19.87 -8.89
CA ILE A 148 23.28 20.01 -7.45
C ILE A 148 23.61 18.65 -6.83
N LEU A 149 22.83 17.61 -7.14
CA LEU A 149 23.06 16.26 -6.65
C LEU A 149 24.28 15.56 -7.28
N ALA A 150 24.75 16.03 -8.44
CA ALA A 150 25.96 15.52 -9.09
C ALA A 150 27.25 16.13 -8.54
N TYR A 151 27.25 17.45 -8.33
CA TYR A 151 28.49 18.18 -8.07
C TYR A 151 28.61 18.69 -6.64
N GLN A 152 27.50 18.97 -5.95
CA GLN A 152 27.52 19.63 -4.64
C GLN A 152 27.16 18.68 -3.51
N ASN A 153 26.22 17.75 -3.72
CA ASN A 153 25.64 16.99 -2.61
C ASN A 153 25.44 15.49 -2.95
N ARG A 154 26.56 14.75 -3.07
CA ARG A 154 26.53 13.32 -3.44
C ARG A 154 25.81 12.43 -2.41
N THR A 155 25.84 12.81 -1.13
CA THR A 155 25.18 12.10 -0.03
C THR A 155 23.66 12.25 -0.07
N ALA A 156 23.15 13.36 -0.61
CA ALA A 156 21.72 13.63 -0.76
C ALA A 156 21.00 12.63 -1.68
N ARG A 157 21.74 11.92 -2.56
CA ARG A 157 21.18 10.88 -3.44
C ARG A 157 20.56 9.69 -2.71
N SER A 158 20.76 9.57 -1.41
CA SER A 158 20.19 8.49 -0.59
C SER A 158 19.28 9.00 0.52
N ASP A 159 19.09 10.33 0.62
CA ASP A 159 18.29 10.96 1.68
C ASP A 159 17.11 11.73 1.09
N GLU A 160 15.91 11.14 1.25
CA GLU A 160 14.65 11.72 0.80
C GLU A 160 14.39 13.10 1.42
N LYS A 161 14.83 13.35 2.67
CA LYS A 161 14.62 14.64 3.35
C LYS A 161 15.48 15.74 2.74
N VAL A 162 16.72 15.43 2.37
CA VAL A 162 17.61 16.39 1.72
C VAL A 162 17.07 16.74 0.33
N ILE A 163 16.63 15.74 -0.45
CA ILE A 163 16.00 15.98 -1.76
C ILE A 163 14.74 16.84 -1.62
N PHE A 164 13.89 16.57 -0.63
CA PHE A 164 12.72 17.41 -0.34
C PHE A 164 13.11 18.87 -0.10
N GLN A 165 14.09 19.13 0.78
CA GLN A 165 14.55 20.48 1.08
C GLN A 165 15.13 21.18 -0.16
N THR A 166 15.96 20.47 -0.95
CA THR A 166 16.55 21.01 -2.17
C THR A 166 15.49 21.35 -3.22
N ILE A 167 14.52 20.46 -3.46
CA ILE A 167 13.40 20.72 -4.39
C ILE A 167 12.62 21.94 -3.93
N LEU A 168 12.30 22.02 -2.62
CA LEU A 168 11.49 23.10 -2.09
C LEU A 168 12.19 24.46 -2.24
N GLU A 169 13.47 24.54 -1.89
CA GLU A 169 14.27 25.75 -2.02
C GLU A 169 14.34 26.23 -3.48
N LYS A 170 14.66 25.33 -4.41
CA LYS A 170 14.78 25.67 -5.83
C LYS A 170 13.44 26.01 -6.48
N ALA A 171 12.36 25.32 -6.12
CA ALA A 171 11.03 25.67 -6.59
C ALA A 171 10.60 27.08 -6.14
N LEU A 172 10.92 27.47 -4.90
CA LEU A 172 10.66 28.82 -4.39
C LEU A 172 11.53 29.90 -5.07
N GLU A 173 12.78 29.58 -5.42
CA GLU A 173 13.62 30.47 -6.24
C GLU A 173 13.03 30.70 -7.63
N HIS A 174 12.66 29.64 -8.33
CA HIS A 174 12.05 29.72 -9.67
C HIS A 174 10.77 30.56 -9.67
N GLU A 175 9.91 30.36 -8.67
CA GLU A 175 8.67 31.14 -8.54
C GLU A 175 8.98 32.63 -8.31
N ARG A 176 9.93 32.96 -7.41
CA ARG A 176 10.33 34.35 -7.16
C ARG A 176 10.86 35.03 -8.43
N ASP A 177 11.69 34.33 -9.20
CA ASP A 177 12.27 34.86 -10.42
C ASP A 177 11.23 34.99 -11.55
N PHE A 178 10.28 34.07 -11.63
CA PHE A 178 9.13 34.18 -12.53
C PHE A 178 8.30 35.43 -12.22
N GLN A 179 7.95 35.66 -10.95
CA GLN A 179 7.19 36.84 -10.54
C GLN A 179 7.96 38.15 -10.78
N ARG A 180 9.28 38.17 -10.54
CA ARG A 180 10.13 39.33 -10.86
C ARG A 180 10.11 39.66 -12.35
N ARG A 181 10.30 38.66 -13.22
CA ARG A 181 10.26 38.84 -14.68
C ARG A 181 8.89 39.29 -15.17
N LYS A 182 7.81 38.79 -14.56
CA LYS A 182 6.44 39.21 -14.89
C LYS A 182 6.21 40.70 -14.60
N ARG A 183 6.68 41.19 -13.44
CA ARG A 183 6.57 42.60 -13.03
C ARG A 183 7.39 43.56 -13.89
N GLN A 184 8.50 43.11 -14.47
CA GLN A 184 9.34 43.92 -15.36
C GLN A 184 8.75 44.08 -16.77
N ARG A 185 7.75 43.26 -17.13
CA ARG A 185 7.10 43.25 -18.44
C ARG A 185 5.72 43.91 -18.43
N SER A 186 5.18 44.24 -17.24
CA SER A 186 3.94 45.03 -17.06
C SER A 186 4.28 46.50 -16.88
#